data_AF-A0A2E2U9F1-F1
#
_entry.id   AF-A0A2E2U9F1-F1
#
_cell.length_a   1.000
_cell.length_b   1.000
_cell.length_c   1.000
_cell.angle_alpha   90.00
_cell.angle_beta   90.00
_cell.angle_gamma   90.00
#
_symmetry.space_group_name_H-M   'P 1'
#
loop_
_entity.id
_entity.type
_entity.pdbx_description
1 polymer ?
#
loop_
_entity_poly.entity_id
_entity_poly.type
_entity_poly.pdbx_seq_one_letter_code
_entity_poly.pdbx_strand_id
1 'polypeptide(L)'
;MKVFAMALVLLTTSVFADSVTVFETRVGRSYDYTTADAKFFMDTQTGIGYAQVSVTEYVRDQFPRRPICDRWGCYPAPAPAPFPRTILSERVEIPGLTLENKQMIYRNAGQEINCGRLGESRVLRRPTLYLTGNCELNAFLSFDKLRVTFDTK
;
A
#
# COMPACT_ATOMS: atom_id res chain seq x y z
N MET A 1 -61.41 -9.31 -12.96
CA MET A 1 -60.51 -8.13 -13.05
C MET A 1 -59.58 -8.17 -11.85
N LYS A 2 -58.47 -8.92 -11.96
CA LYS A 2 -57.07 -8.45 -11.84
C LYS A 2 -56.84 -7.41 -10.73
N VAL A 3 -56.51 -7.92 -9.53
CA VAL A 3 -55.91 -7.14 -8.43
C VAL A 3 -54.41 -7.04 -8.71
N PHE A 4 -53.92 -5.82 -8.78
CA PHE A 4 -52.53 -5.46 -9.07
C PHE A 4 -51.58 -5.99 -7.99
N ALA A 5 -50.64 -6.83 -8.38
CA ALA A 5 -49.47 -7.17 -7.59
C ALA A 5 -48.49 -5.98 -7.64
N MET A 6 -48.36 -5.27 -6.52
CA MET A 6 -47.34 -4.24 -6.36
C MET A 6 -46.06 -4.91 -5.85
N ALA A 7 -45.24 -5.40 -6.78
CA ALA A 7 -43.91 -5.88 -6.47
C ALA A 7 -43.01 -4.68 -6.14
N LEU A 8 -42.75 -4.49 -4.85
CA LEU A 8 -41.73 -3.58 -4.34
C LEU A 8 -40.36 -4.09 -4.79
N VAL A 9 -39.87 -3.59 -5.92
CA VAL A 9 -38.50 -3.83 -6.38
C VAL A 9 -37.58 -3.09 -5.42
N LEU A 10 -37.11 -3.80 -4.40
CA LEU A 10 -35.93 -3.43 -3.63
C LEU A 10 -34.76 -3.37 -4.61
N LEU A 11 -34.47 -2.17 -5.11
CA LEU A 11 -33.22 -1.84 -5.77
C LEU A 11 -32.09 -2.05 -4.75
N THR A 12 -31.56 -3.25 -4.73
CA THR A 12 -30.29 -3.55 -4.09
C THR A 12 -29.21 -2.82 -4.89
N THR A 13 -28.77 -1.67 -4.39
CA THR A 13 -27.56 -1.03 -4.89
C THR A 13 -26.40 -1.97 -4.58
N SER A 14 -26.01 -2.75 -5.57
CA SER A 14 -24.76 -3.49 -5.55
C SER A 14 -23.65 -2.45 -5.54
N VAL A 15 -23.01 -2.28 -4.38
CA VAL A 15 -21.74 -1.57 -4.30
C VAL A 15 -20.71 -2.52 -4.88
N PHE A 16 -20.40 -2.35 -6.15
CA PHE A 16 -19.36 -3.12 -6.81
C PHE A 16 -18.01 -2.63 -6.27
N ALA A 17 -17.36 -3.47 -5.47
CA ALA A 17 -15.95 -3.29 -5.17
C ALA A 17 -15.16 -3.45 -6.48
N ASP A 18 -14.57 -2.37 -6.97
CA ASP A 18 -13.74 -2.38 -8.17
C ASP A 18 -12.28 -2.59 -7.78
N SER A 19 -11.56 -3.40 -8.53
CA SER A 19 -10.16 -3.76 -8.24
C SER A 19 -9.32 -3.58 -9.49
N VAL A 20 -8.35 -2.67 -9.42
CA VAL A 20 -7.47 -2.34 -10.55
C VAL A 20 -6.04 -2.72 -10.19
N THR A 21 -5.39 -3.50 -11.05
CA THR A 21 -3.95 -3.75 -10.90
C THR A 21 -3.18 -2.52 -11.38
N VAL A 22 -2.56 -1.81 -10.44
CA VAL A 22 -1.81 -0.57 -10.73
C VAL A 22 -0.34 -0.86 -11.03
N PHE A 23 0.19 -1.95 -10.51
CA PHE A 23 1.58 -2.34 -10.75
C PHE A 23 1.76 -3.85 -10.65
N GLU A 24 2.49 -4.43 -11.60
CA GLU A 24 2.89 -5.82 -11.56
C GLU A 24 4.33 -5.94 -12.07
N THR A 25 5.20 -6.56 -11.28
CA THR A 25 6.60 -6.76 -11.65
C THR A 25 7.18 -8.02 -11.03
N ARG A 26 8.40 -8.37 -11.44
CA ARG A 26 9.22 -9.38 -10.78
C ARG A 26 10.29 -8.70 -9.94
N VAL A 27 10.30 -9.02 -8.66
CA VAL A 27 11.36 -8.63 -7.73
C VAL A 27 12.38 -9.76 -7.69
N GLY A 28 13.67 -9.43 -7.70
CA GLY A 28 14.73 -10.44 -7.65
C GLY A 28 14.49 -11.45 -6.52
N ARG A 29 14.79 -12.73 -6.76
CA ARG A 29 14.62 -13.78 -5.75
C ARG A 29 15.44 -13.43 -4.52
N SER A 30 14.77 -13.29 -3.39
CA SER A 30 15.40 -13.32 -2.09
C SER A 30 15.36 -14.75 -1.55
N TYR A 31 16.47 -15.19 -0.94
CA TYR A 31 16.50 -16.42 -0.15
C TYR A 31 16.14 -16.16 1.32
N ASP A 32 15.98 -14.89 1.68
CA ASP A 32 15.62 -14.41 3.01
C ASP A 32 14.15 -13.94 3.03
N TYR A 33 13.71 -13.42 4.18
CA TYR A 33 12.35 -12.93 4.37
C TYR A 33 12.16 -11.57 3.69
N THR A 34 11.14 -11.46 2.84
CA THR A 34 10.77 -10.22 2.14
C THR A 34 9.38 -9.74 2.52
N THR A 35 9.21 -8.43 2.65
CA THR A 35 7.92 -7.76 2.82
C THR A 35 7.69 -6.76 1.70
N ALA A 36 6.45 -6.62 1.26
CA ALA A 36 6.02 -5.59 0.32
C ALA A 36 5.05 -4.64 1.00
N ASP A 37 5.17 -3.36 0.69
CA ASP A 37 4.32 -2.30 1.23
C ASP A 37 3.93 -1.35 0.09
N ALA A 38 2.69 -0.87 0.10
CA ALA A 38 2.18 0.09 -0.85
C ALA A 38 1.43 1.20 -0.11
N LYS A 39 1.76 2.45 -0.43
CA LYS A 39 1.18 3.62 0.22
C LYS A 39 0.69 4.62 -0.80
N PHE A 40 -0.39 5.32 -0.47
CA PHE A 40 -0.87 6.43 -1.27
C PHE A 40 0.10 7.60 -1.18
N PHE A 41 0.37 8.21 -2.33
CA PHE A 41 1.09 9.46 -2.46
C PHE A 41 0.31 10.37 -3.41
N MET A 42 0.14 11.63 -3.04
CA MET A 42 -0.45 12.64 -3.93
C MET A 42 0.60 13.69 -4.25
N ASP A 43 0.79 13.96 -5.53
CA ASP A 43 1.55 15.14 -5.95
C ASP A 43 0.64 16.36 -5.86
N THR A 44 0.98 17.29 -4.96
CA THR A 44 0.16 18.49 -4.72
C THR A 44 0.30 19.55 -5.82
N GLN A 45 1.31 19.44 -6.68
CA GLN A 45 1.50 20.39 -7.79
C GLN A 45 0.66 19.99 -9.00
N THR A 46 0.71 18.71 -9.37
CA THR A 46 -0.02 18.18 -10.53
C THR A 46 -1.42 17.70 -10.17
N GLY A 47 -1.68 17.42 -8.89
CA GLY A 47 -2.93 16.83 -8.43
C GLY A 47 -3.05 15.33 -8.74
N ILE A 48 -2.00 14.68 -9.24
CA ILE A 48 -2.03 13.28 -9.66
C ILE A 48 -1.77 12.36 -8.45
N GLY A 49 -2.52 11.25 -8.37
CA GLY A 49 -2.35 10.22 -7.36
C GLY A 49 -1.43 9.09 -7.80
N TYR A 50 -0.62 8.60 -6.85
CA TYR A 50 0.36 7.55 -7.07
C TYR A 50 0.31 6.50 -5.96
N ALA A 51 0.68 5.27 -6.31
CA ALA A 51 1.08 4.22 -5.39
C ALA A 51 2.60 4.28 -5.23
N GLN A 52 3.06 4.56 -4.01
CA GLN A 52 4.46 4.38 -3.63
C GLN A 52 4.64 2.94 -3.14
N VAL A 53 5.33 2.15 -3.93
CA VAL A 53 5.53 0.72 -3.71
C VAL A 53 6.96 0.49 -3.23
N SER A 54 7.13 -0.32 -2.19
CA SER A 54 8.44 -0.72 -1.71
C SER A 54 8.49 -2.18 -1.34
N VAL A 55 9.63 -2.82 -1.62
CA VAL A 55 9.92 -4.18 -1.17
C VAL A 55 11.17 -4.14 -0.32
N THR A 56 11.05 -4.68 0.88
CA THR A 56 12.14 -4.76 1.86
C THR A 56 12.52 -6.21 2.08
N GLU A 57 13.80 -6.50 1.96
CA GLU A 57 14.43 -7.77 2.27
C GLU A 57 15.11 -7.68 3.64
N TYR A 58 15.00 -8.71 4.47
CA TYR A 58 15.67 -8.80 5.76
C TYR A 58 16.86 -9.74 5.65
N VAL A 59 18.02 -9.15 5.40
CA VAL A 59 19.28 -9.88 5.26
C VAL A 59 19.95 -10.09 6.61
N ARG A 60 20.60 -11.24 6.80
CA ARG A 60 21.43 -11.49 7.98
C ARG A 60 22.74 -10.70 7.87
N ASP A 61 23.24 -10.22 9.01
CA ASP A 61 24.58 -9.63 9.07
C ASP A 61 25.63 -10.60 8.52
N GLN A 62 26.34 -10.18 7.47
CA GLN A 62 27.39 -10.96 6.82
C GLN A 62 28.63 -11.09 7.70
N PHE A 63 28.77 -10.24 8.72
CA PHE A 63 29.91 -10.22 9.62
C PHE A 63 29.44 -10.47 11.06
N PRO A 64 29.29 -11.74 11.49
CA PRO A 64 28.94 -12.03 12.87
C PRO A 64 29.98 -11.39 13.80
N ARG A 65 29.50 -10.69 14.84
CA ARG A 65 30.38 -10.06 15.84
C ARG A 65 31.33 -11.11 16.41
N ARG A 66 32.57 -10.73 16.74
CA ARG A 66 33.50 -11.67 17.36
C ARG A 66 33.05 -11.98 18.81
N PRO A 67 33.36 -13.18 19.33
CA PRO A 67 33.21 -13.47 20.75
C PRO A 67 33.89 -12.39 21.59
N ILE A 68 33.24 -11.96 22.66
CA ILE A 68 33.81 -11.01 23.61
C ILE A 68 34.38 -11.84 24.75
N CYS A 69 35.68 -11.69 25.03
CA CYS A 69 36.30 -12.34 26.18
C CYS A 69 36.62 -11.30 27.26
N ASP A 70 36.33 -11.64 28.50
CA ASP A 70 36.70 -10.86 29.68
C ASP A 70 37.44 -11.75 30.69
N ARG A 71 37.62 -11.25 31.93
CA ARG A 71 38.32 -11.98 32.99
C ARG A 71 37.58 -13.25 33.47
N TRP A 72 36.32 -13.44 33.11
CA TRP A 72 35.45 -14.53 33.55
C TRP A 72 35.18 -15.57 32.46
N GLY A 73 35.53 -15.27 31.21
CA GLY A 73 35.46 -16.23 30.09
C GLY A 73 35.19 -15.56 28.76
N CYS A 74 34.88 -16.37 27.75
CA CYS A 74 34.47 -15.90 26.43
C CYS A 74 32.97 -16.11 26.25
N TYR A 75 32.28 -15.04 25.87
CA TYR A 75 30.86 -15.07 25.56
C TYR A 75 30.67 -15.30 24.05
N PRO A 76 29.77 -16.21 23.65
CA PRO A 76 29.49 -16.43 22.24
C PRO A 76 29.02 -15.12 21.59
N ALA A 77 29.37 -14.98 20.32
CA ALA A 77 28.87 -13.88 19.51
C ALA A 77 27.34 -13.85 19.54
N PRO A 78 26.69 -12.68 19.72
CA PRO A 78 25.26 -12.59 19.51
C PRO A 78 24.94 -13.01 18.08
N ALA A 79 23.84 -13.75 17.91
CA ALA A 79 23.38 -14.13 16.59
C ALA A 79 23.21 -12.88 15.71
N PRO A 80 23.61 -12.92 14.42
CA PRO A 80 23.48 -11.78 13.54
C PRO A 80 22.02 -11.34 13.46
N ALA A 81 21.76 -10.08 13.80
CA ALA A 81 20.42 -9.52 13.71
C ALA A 81 20.06 -9.31 12.23
N PRO A 82 18.83 -9.63 11.80
CA PRO A 82 18.39 -9.28 10.46
C PRO A 82 18.31 -7.75 10.32
N PHE A 83 18.82 -7.21 9.22
CA PHE A 83 18.71 -5.79 8.90
C PHE A 83 17.87 -5.58 7.64
N PRO A 84 16.97 -4.59 7.62
CA PRO A 84 16.13 -4.32 6.46
C PRO A 84 16.94 -3.63 5.36
N ARG A 85 16.77 -4.10 4.12
CA ARG A 85 17.30 -3.50 2.90
C ARG A 85 16.17 -3.34 1.90
N THR A 86 15.93 -2.14 1.40
CA THR A 86 14.97 -1.92 0.31
C THR A 86 15.58 -2.40 -1.00
N ILE A 87 14.90 -3.33 -1.67
CA ILE A 87 15.32 -3.93 -2.95
C ILE A 87 14.51 -3.43 -4.15
N LEU A 88 13.36 -2.83 -3.89
CA LEU A 88 12.54 -2.15 -4.89
C LEU A 88 11.90 -0.92 -4.23
N SER A 89 11.93 0.22 -4.91
CA SER A 89 11.15 1.40 -4.53
C SER A 89 10.69 2.10 -5.80
N GLU A 90 9.39 2.06 -6.05
CA GLU A 90 8.78 2.59 -7.25
C GLU A 90 7.63 3.53 -6.91
N ARG A 91 7.38 4.49 -7.79
CA ARG A 91 6.20 5.34 -7.74
C ARG A 91 5.43 5.17 -9.04
N VAL A 92 4.22 4.66 -8.93
CA VAL A 92 3.39 4.30 -10.07
C VAL A 92 2.11 5.12 -10.01
N GLU A 93 1.74 5.73 -11.13
CA GLU A 93 0.50 6.49 -11.23
C GLU A 93 -0.71 5.58 -11.03
N ILE A 94 -1.72 6.06 -10.30
CA ILE A 94 -3.02 5.38 -10.18
C ILE A 94 -3.97 6.08 -11.16
N PRO A 95 -4.31 5.44 -12.29
CA PRO A 95 -5.15 6.07 -13.30
C PRO A 95 -6.50 6.50 -12.70
N GLY A 96 -6.92 7.73 -12.99
CA GLY A 96 -8.20 8.26 -12.51
C GLY A 96 -8.23 8.71 -11.04
N LEU A 97 -7.12 8.59 -10.28
CA LEU A 97 -7.01 9.15 -8.94
C LEU A 97 -6.42 10.57 -8.98
N THR A 98 -7.19 11.55 -8.52
CA THR A 98 -6.84 12.97 -8.59
C THR A 98 -7.10 13.71 -7.28
N LEU A 99 -6.43 14.84 -7.07
CA LEU A 99 -6.61 15.73 -5.93
C LEU A 99 -7.42 16.96 -6.36
N GLU A 100 -8.66 17.05 -5.90
CA GLU A 100 -9.57 18.15 -6.21
C GLU A 100 -10.04 18.81 -4.93
N ASN A 101 -9.83 20.12 -4.77
CA ASN A 101 -10.20 20.85 -3.56
C ASN A 101 -9.69 20.17 -2.26
N LYS A 102 -8.47 19.63 -2.32
CA LYS A 102 -7.85 18.82 -1.24
C LYS A 102 -8.56 17.50 -0.94
N GLN A 103 -9.44 17.01 -1.79
CA GLN A 103 -10.06 15.68 -1.70
C GLN A 103 -9.41 14.75 -2.71
N MET A 104 -9.12 13.52 -2.30
CA MET A 104 -8.63 12.47 -3.19
C MET A 104 -9.83 11.78 -3.83
N ILE A 105 -10.04 12.05 -5.11
CA ILE A 105 -11.19 11.57 -5.87
C ILE A 105 -10.70 10.56 -6.89
N TYR A 106 -11.22 9.34 -6.82
CA TYR A 106 -11.04 8.32 -7.83
C TYR A 106 -12.26 8.30 -8.76
N ARG A 107 -12.01 8.34 -10.06
CA ARG A 107 -13.06 8.23 -11.09
C ARG A 107 -12.80 7.05 -12.00
N ASN A 108 -13.76 6.12 -12.06
CA ASN A 108 -13.77 5.04 -13.04
C ASN A 108 -15.19 4.82 -13.57
N ALA A 109 -15.33 4.70 -14.90
CA ALA A 109 -16.55 4.27 -15.59
C ALA A 109 -17.88 4.89 -15.06
N GLY A 110 -17.86 6.17 -14.66
CA GLY A 110 -19.04 6.90 -14.18
C GLY A 110 -19.27 6.87 -12.66
N GLN A 111 -18.39 6.22 -11.89
CA GLN A 111 -18.36 6.31 -10.43
C GLN A 111 -17.33 7.32 -9.96
N GLU A 112 -17.70 8.12 -8.96
CA GLU A 112 -16.82 9.04 -8.25
C GLU A 112 -16.72 8.62 -6.79
N ILE A 113 -15.50 8.27 -6.35
CA ILE A 113 -15.25 7.74 -5.02
C ILE A 113 -14.26 8.65 -4.29
N ASN A 114 -14.67 9.16 -3.13
CA ASN A 114 -13.78 9.91 -2.26
C ASN A 114 -12.92 8.95 -1.43
N CYS A 115 -11.64 8.85 -1.79
CA CYS A 115 -10.64 8.01 -1.14
C CYS A 115 -10.01 8.66 0.10
N GLY A 116 -10.17 9.97 0.28
CA GLY A 116 -9.45 10.69 1.31
C GLY A 116 -9.43 12.20 1.15
N ARG A 117 -8.69 12.86 2.03
CA ARG A 117 -8.43 14.29 1.96
C ARG A 117 -6.99 14.62 2.33
N LEU A 118 -6.44 15.63 1.68
CA LEU A 118 -5.21 16.28 2.08
C LEU A 118 -5.51 17.33 3.16
N GLY A 119 -4.96 17.13 4.34
CA GLY A 119 -5.02 18.10 5.43
C GLY A 119 -3.64 18.41 5.97
N GLU A 120 -3.58 19.17 7.06
CA GLU A 120 -2.36 19.36 7.82
C GLU A 120 -2.44 18.54 9.11
N SER A 121 -1.41 17.74 9.37
CA SER A 121 -1.32 17.01 10.63
C SER A 121 -1.16 17.97 11.80
N ARG A 122 -2.05 17.86 12.79
CA ARG A 122 -1.97 18.65 14.02
C ARG A 122 -0.70 18.37 14.83
N VAL A 123 -0.19 17.13 14.73
CA VAL A 123 0.99 16.68 15.49
C VAL A 123 2.27 17.04 14.75
N LEU A 124 2.33 16.74 13.45
CA LEU A 124 3.55 16.89 12.65
C LEU A 124 3.65 18.26 11.96
N ARG A 125 2.56 19.04 11.93
CA ARG A 125 2.44 20.33 11.23
C ARG A 125 2.92 20.27 9.78
N ARG A 126 2.52 19.19 9.09
CA ARG A 126 2.91 18.88 7.71
C ARG A 126 1.70 18.40 6.91
N PRO A 127 1.66 18.62 5.59
CA PRO A 127 0.64 18.03 4.72
C PRO A 127 0.56 16.52 4.94
N THR A 128 -0.65 16.00 5.16
CA THR A 128 -0.91 14.60 5.48
C THR A 128 -2.20 14.17 4.80
N LEU A 129 -2.16 12.99 4.19
CA LEU A 129 -3.33 12.36 3.60
C LEU A 129 -4.12 11.62 4.68
N TYR A 130 -5.40 11.92 4.77
CA TYR A 130 -6.37 11.24 5.62
C TYR A 130 -7.27 10.39 4.74
N LEU A 131 -7.09 9.07 4.79
CA LEU A 131 -7.85 8.12 3.97
C LEU A 131 -9.22 7.85 4.61
N THR A 132 -10.26 7.73 3.79
CA THR A 132 -11.64 7.44 4.24
C THR A 132 -11.89 5.95 4.48
N GLY A 133 -11.04 5.07 3.95
CA GLY A 133 -11.24 3.62 3.95
C GLY A 133 -12.02 3.09 2.74
N ASN A 134 -12.52 3.98 1.88
CA ASN A 134 -13.22 3.61 0.63
C ASN A 134 -12.29 3.12 -0.47
N CYS A 135 -10.99 3.43 -0.34
CA CYS A 135 -9.96 3.03 -1.28
C CYS A 135 -8.78 2.44 -0.52
N GLU A 136 -8.24 1.34 -1.02
CA GLU A 136 -7.18 0.58 -0.38
C GLU A 136 -6.11 0.20 -1.41
N LEU A 137 -4.84 0.20 -1.00
CA LEU A 137 -3.74 -0.32 -1.79
C LEU A 137 -3.28 -1.61 -1.15
N ASN A 138 -3.32 -2.70 -1.91
CA ASN A 138 -2.90 -4.01 -1.45
C ASN A 138 -1.66 -4.45 -2.21
N ALA A 139 -0.54 -4.60 -1.49
CA ALA A 139 0.68 -5.17 -2.03
C ALA A 139 0.72 -6.67 -1.72
N PHE A 140 0.73 -7.49 -2.78
CA PHE A 140 0.86 -8.93 -2.68
C PHE A 140 2.18 -9.38 -3.31
N LEU A 141 3.02 -10.02 -2.51
CA LEU A 141 4.28 -10.61 -2.95
C LEU A 141 4.19 -12.13 -2.83
N SER A 142 4.29 -12.84 -3.95
CA SER A 142 4.33 -14.29 -4.00
C SER A 142 5.59 -14.73 -4.73
N PHE A 143 6.51 -15.34 -3.98
CA PHE A 143 7.85 -15.68 -4.46
C PHE A 143 8.55 -14.45 -5.07
N ASP A 144 8.75 -14.42 -6.39
CA ASP A 144 9.38 -13.33 -7.13
C ASP A 144 8.36 -12.33 -7.71
N LYS A 145 7.06 -12.62 -7.64
CA LYS A 145 6.03 -11.81 -8.27
C LYS A 145 5.40 -10.83 -7.30
N LEU A 146 5.57 -9.54 -7.58
CA LEU A 146 4.90 -8.45 -6.89
C LEU A 146 3.70 -7.98 -7.70
N ARG A 147 2.54 -7.90 -7.05
CA ARG A 147 1.34 -7.28 -7.58
C ARG A 147 0.84 -6.25 -6.58
N VAL A 148 0.48 -5.07 -7.08
CA VAL A 148 -0.19 -4.04 -6.29
C VAL A 148 -1.55 -3.77 -6.91
N THR A 149 -2.60 -3.95 -6.12
CA THR A 149 -3.97 -3.64 -6.50
C THR A 149 -4.46 -2.41 -5.76
N PHE A 150 -5.29 -1.64 -6.46
CA PHE A 150 -6.07 -0.55 -5.92
C PHE A 150 -7.53 -1.00 -5.88
N ASP A 151 -8.07 -1.10 -4.67
CA ASP A 151 -9.41 -1.64 -4.43
C ASP A 151 -10.32 -0.54 -3.91
N THR A 152 -11.53 -0.46 -4.44
CA THR A 152 -12.59 0.45 -3.98
C THR A 152 -13.71 -0.33 -3.30
N LYS A 153 -14.43 0.34 -2.39
CA LYS A 153 -15.49 -0.25 -1.56
C LYS A 153 -16.78 0.55 -1.64
#